data_AF-A0A1G1J1X3-F1
#
_entry.id   AF-A0A1G1J1X3-F1
#
_cell.length_a   1.000
_cell.length_b   1.000
_cell.length_c   1.000
_cell.angle_alpha   90.00
_cell.angle_beta   90.00
_cell.angle_gamma   90.00
#
_symmetry.space_group_name_H-M   'P 1'
#
loop_
_entity.id
_entity.type
_entity.pdbx_description
1 polymer ?
#
loop_
_entity_poly.entity_id
_entity_poly.type
_entity_poly.pdbx_seq_one_letter_code
_entity_poly.pdbx_strand_id
1 'polypeptide(L)'
;MANRTERLLARLARRGFLQSVEKYIKEKGMKFNKFKRSVEVTDKLIGKVKARVGDTPIVVFSVGKKERFRMISRKNNIVFLGDMGEKVVEEESKIGSMRLRDGTHWDEKAHLVCGKILAEELRKRDLGQK
;
A
#
# COMPACT_ATOMS: atom_id res chain seq x y z
N MET A 1 3.95 -19.70 15.22
CA MET A 1 5.38 -19.57 14.84
C MET A 1 5.58 -20.23 13.49
N ALA A 2 6.01 -19.50 12.45
CA ALA A 2 6.20 -20.08 11.11
C ALA A 2 7.36 -21.08 11.09
N ASN A 3 7.09 -22.26 10.53
CA ASN A 3 8.02 -23.38 10.36
C ASN A 3 9.23 -22.95 9.50
N ARG A 4 10.43 -23.52 9.75
CA ARG A 4 11.66 -23.33 8.95
C ARG A 4 11.40 -23.48 7.44
N THR A 5 10.54 -24.41 7.04
CA THR A 5 10.15 -24.68 5.65
C THR A 5 9.35 -23.54 5.04
N GLU A 6 8.40 -22.95 5.78
CA GLU A 6 7.60 -21.80 5.31
C GLU A 6 8.48 -20.56 5.12
N ARG A 7 9.44 -20.35 6.03
CA ARG A 7 10.43 -19.26 5.90
C ARG A 7 11.32 -19.43 4.67
N LEU A 8 11.70 -20.66 4.33
CA LEU A 8 12.49 -20.98 3.15
C LEU A 8 11.69 -20.77 1.87
N LEU A 9 10.44 -21.26 1.82
CA LEU A 9 9.53 -21.06 0.68
C LEU A 9 9.23 -19.57 0.46
N ALA A 10 8.98 -18.80 1.52
CA ALA A 10 8.81 -17.35 1.43
C ALA A 10 10.07 -16.64 0.94
N ARG A 11 11.27 -17.15 1.26
CA ARG A 11 12.54 -16.63 0.73
C ARG A 11 12.73 -16.97 -0.76
N LEU A 12 12.39 -18.19 -1.17
CA LEU A 12 12.51 -18.65 -2.56
C LEU A 12 11.48 -17.96 -3.48
N ALA A 13 10.24 -17.78 -3.01
CA ALA A 13 9.24 -16.97 -3.71
C ALA A 13 9.69 -15.51 -3.85
N ARG A 14 10.24 -14.90 -2.79
CA ARG A 14 10.82 -13.54 -2.84
C ARG A 14 11.99 -13.41 -3.82
N ARG A 15 12.80 -14.47 -3.98
CA ARG A 15 13.90 -14.53 -4.96
C ARG A 15 13.46 -14.94 -6.37
N GLY A 16 12.16 -15.16 -6.61
CA GLY A 16 11.60 -15.48 -7.93
C GLY A 16 11.78 -16.94 -8.39
N PHE A 17 12.25 -17.83 -7.51
CA PHE A 17 12.49 -19.25 -7.78
C PHE A 17 11.22 -20.11 -7.74
N LEU A 18 10.17 -19.65 -7.05
CA LEU A 18 8.86 -20.31 -7.02
C LEU A 18 7.84 -19.51 -7.85
N GLN A 19 6.93 -20.22 -8.53
CA GLN A 19 5.78 -19.61 -9.20
C GLN A 19 4.85 -18.98 -8.15
N SER A 20 5.01 -17.68 -7.90
CA SER A 20 4.16 -16.93 -6.99
C SER A 20 3.14 -16.08 -7.75
N VAL A 21 2.03 -15.74 -7.10
CA VAL A 21 0.99 -14.87 -7.67
C VAL A 21 1.57 -13.51 -8.04
N GLU A 22 2.50 -12.99 -7.25
CA GLU A 22 3.22 -11.74 -7.51
C GLU A 22 4.03 -11.80 -8.80
N LYS A 23 4.67 -12.94 -9.09
CA LYS A 23 5.40 -13.16 -10.36
C LYS A 23 4.43 -13.13 -11.55
N TYR A 24 3.29 -13.83 -11.46
CA TYR A 24 2.25 -13.76 -12.50
C TYR A 24 1.68 -12.36 -12.69
N ILE A 25 1.48 -11.60 -11.61
CA ILE A 25 1.02 -10.20 -11.68
C ILE A 25 2.09 -9.34 -12.35
N LYS A 26 3.37 -9.51 -11.99
CA LYS A 26 4.48 -8.75 -12.57
C LYS A 26 4.62 -9.00 -14.07
N GLU A 27 4.49 -10.26 -14.51
CA GLU A 27 4.66 -10.65 -15.91
C GLU A 27 3.43 -10.36 -16.77
N LYS A 28 2.23 -10.69 -16.27
CA LYS A 28 0.99 -10.67 -17.07
C LYS A 28 0.11 -9.45 -16.79
N GLY A 29 0.28 -8.77 -15.66
CA GLY A 29 -0.53 -7.62 -15.27
C GLY A 29 -2.03 -7.89 -15.39
N MET A 30 -2.75 -6.99 -16.07
CA MET A 30 -4.20 -7.12 -16.28
C MET A 30 -4.62 -8.28 -17.19
N LYS A 31 -3.68 -8.91 -17.92
CA LYS A 31 -3.96 -10.16 -18.67
C LYS A 31 -4.14 -11.36 -17.73
N PHE A 32 -3.72 -11.24 -16.47
CA PHE A 32 -4.02 -12.25 -15.46
C PHE A 32 -5.41 -12.01 -14.85
N ASN A 33 -6.39 -12.82 -15.23
CA ASN A 33 -7.79 -12.64 -14.85
C ASN A 33 -8.03 -12.52 -13.34
N LYS A 34 -7.27 -13.24 -12.49
CA LYS A 34 -7.39 -13.12 -11.03
C LYS A 34 -7.00 -11.73 -10.52
N PHE A 35 -5.93 -11.16 -11.09
CA PHE A 35 -5.51 -9.80 -10.74
C PHE A 35 -6.47 -8.75 -11.27
N LYS A 36 -6.92 -8.89 -12.53
CA LYS A 36 -7.96 -8.01 -13.09
C LYS A 36 -9.21 -8.00 -12.22
N ARG A 37 -9.72 -9.17 -11.83
CA ARG A 37 -10.87 -9.30 -10.92
C ARG A 37 -10.60 -8.63 -9.57
N SER A 38 -9.40 -8.79 -9.00
CA SER A 38 -9.04 -8.12 -7.74
C SER A 38 -9.10 -6.59 -7.88
N VAL A 39 -8.58 -6.03 -8.98
CA VAL A 39 -8.64 -4.58 -9.26
C VAL A 39 -10.08 -4.10 -9.40
N GLU A 40 -10.92 -4.83 -10.14
CA GLU A 40 -12.34 -4.51 -10.31
C GLU A 40 -13.13 -4.59 -9.00
N VAL A 41 -12.84 -5.57 -8.15
CA VAL A 41 -13.46 -5.69 -6.82
C VAL A 41 -13.06 -4.51 -5.95
N THR A 42 -11.78 -4.14 -5.91
CA THR A 42 -11.30 -2.99 -5.15
C THR A 42 -11.96 -1.69 -5.63
N ASP A 43 -12.10 -1.49 -6.93
CA ASP A 43 -12.81 -0.33 -7.49
C ASP A 43 -14.27 -0.27 -7.03
N LYS A 44 -14.99 -1.40 -7.10
CA LYS A 44 -16.38 -1.49 -6.61
C LYS A 44 -16.48 -1.19 -5.12
N LEU A 45 -15.54 -1.67 -4.30
CA LEU A 45 -15.52 -1.42 -2.87
C LEU A 45 -15.28 0.06 -2.58
N ILE A 46 -14.31 0.68 -3.23
CA ILE A 46 -14.00 2.11 -3.08
C ILE A 46 -15.20 2.97 -3.49
N GLY A 47 -15.85 2.64 -4.62
CA GLY A 47 -17.07 3.34 -5.04
C GLY A 47 -18.20 3.23 -4.02
N LYS A 48 -18.41 2.04 -3.44
CA LYS A 48 -19.40 1.84 -2.35
C LYS A 48 -19.07 2.65 -1.11
N VAL A 49 -17.80 2.73 -0.72
CA VAL A 49 -17.36 3.56 0.42
C VAL A 49 -17.66 5.03 0.12
N LYS A 50 -17.30 5.55 -1.07
CA LYS A 50 -17.57 6.94 -1.44
C LYS A 50 -19.07 7.26 -1.42
N ALA A 51 -19.90 6.38 -1.98
CA ALA A 51 -21.35 6.56 -1.96
C ALA A 51 -21.93 6.59 -0.54
N ARG A 52 -21.34 5.82 0.40
CA ARG A 52 -21.84 5.73 1.77
C ARG A 52 -21.49 6.94 2.65
N VAL A 53 -20.32 7.53 2.47
CA VAL A 53 -19.83 8.59 3.37
C VAL A 53 -20.29 10.01 2.97
N GLY A 54 -20.96 10.15 1.82
CA GLY A 54 -21.41 11.42 1.28
C GLY A 54 -20.26 12.42 1.05
N ASP A 55 -20.39 13.59 1.66
CA ASP A 55 -19.45 14.71 1.52
C ASP A 55 -18.20 14.57 2.40
N THR A 56 -18.13 13.55 3.25
CA THR A 56 -16.93 13.28 4.04
C THR A 56 -15.73 13.04 3.10
N PRO A 57 -14.62 13.78 3.25
CA PRO A 57 -13.44 13.56 2.44
C PRO A 57 -12.86 12.16 2.65
N ILE A 58 -12.51 11.48 1.56
CA ILE A 58 -11.79 10.21 1.58
C ILE A 58 -10.40 10.45 1.03
N VAL A 59 -9.41 9.86 1.71
CA VAL A 59 -8.02 9.81 1.28
C VAL A 59 -7.60 8.35 1.21
N VAL A 60 -6.94 7.99 0.12
CA VAL A 60 -6.23 6.71 -0.01
C VAL A 60 -4.74 7.01 0.02
N PHE A 61 -3.99 6.30 0.85
CA PHE A 61 -2.53 6.38 0.84
C PHE A 61 -1.92 5.02 0.56
N SER A 62 -0.70 5.03 0.03
CA SER A 62 0.03 3.80 -0.31
C SER A 62 1.46 3.83 0.24
N VAL A 63 1.87 2.71 0.82
CA VAL A 63 3.24 2.48 1.33
C VAL A 63 4.20 1.94 0.25
N GLY A 64 3.77 1.92 -1.01
CA GLY A 64 4.61 1.55 -2.15
C GLY A 64 4.00 1.97 -3.49
N LYS A 65 4.70 1.67 -4.59
CA LYS A 65 4.24 2.01 -5.94
C LYS A 65 2.99 1.19 -6.31
N LYS A 66 1.82 1.83 -6.26
CA LYS A 66 0.52 1.20 -6.51
C LYS A 66 -0.29 1.96 -7.56
N GLU A 67 0.17 1.90 -8.81
CA GLU A 67 -0.45 2.51 -10.00
C GLU A 67 -1.98 2.31 -10.07
N ARG A 68 -2.45 1.09 -9.76
CA ARG A 68 -3.88 0.76 -9.84
C ARG A 68 -4.71 1.49 -8.80
N PHE A 69 -4.19 1.72 -7.59
CA PHE A 69 -4.88 2.52 -6.58
C PHE A 69 -4.95 3.99 -7.00
N ARG A 70 -3.91 4.53 -7.64
CA ARG A 70 -3.95 5.89 -8.23
C ARG A 70 -5.08 6.01 -9.24
N MET A 71 -5.19 5.06 -10.17
CA MET A 71 -6.25 5.04 -11.18
C MET A 71 -7.65 4.94 -10.56
N ILE A 72 -7.85 4.01 -9.64
CA ILE A 72 -9.14 3.83 -8.95
C ILE A 72 -9.52 5.08 -8.17
N SER A 73 -8.57 5.67 -7.44
CA SER A 73 -8.81 6.90 -6.66
C SER A 73 -9.21 8.05 -7.57
N ARG A 74 -8.50 8.24 -8.70
CA ARG A 74 -8.85 9.26 -9.70
C ARG A 74 -10.26 9.04 -10.27
N LYS A 75 -10.61 7.80 -10.63
CA LYS A 75 -11.94 7.46 -11.14
C LYS A 75 -13.06 7.82 -10.15
N ASN A 76 -12.81 7.67 -8.85
CA ASN A 76 -13.79 7.90 -7.80
C ASN A 76 -13.67 9.30 -7.14
N ASN A 77 -12.90 10.21 -7.72
CA ASN A 77 -12.63 11.56 -7.17
C ASN A 77 -12.14 11.54 -5.72
N ILE A 78 -11.20 10.62 -5.44
CA ILE A 78 -10.58 10.42 -4.13
C ILE A 78 -9.13 10.90 -4.17
N VAL A 79 -8.71 11.61 -3.13
CA VAL A 79 -7.32 12.06 -2.98
C VAL A 79 -6.41 10.84 -2.78
N PHE A 80 -5.34 10.75 -3.58
CA PHE A 80 -4.37 9.66 -3.50
C PHE A 80 -2.98 10.16 -3.08
N LEU A 81 -2.51 9.70 -1.92
CA LEU A 81 -1.17 9.95 -1.39
C LEU A 81 -0.26 8.75 -1.69
N GLY A 82 0.33 8.76 -2.89
CA GLY A 82 1.07 7.61 -3.44
C GLY A 82 2.54 7.49 -3.01
N ASP A 83 3.09 8.54 -2.42
CA ASP A 83 4.51 8.73 -2.08
C ASP A 83 4.81 8.47 -0.60
N MET A 84 3.81 8.12 0.21
CA MET A 84 3.96 7.95 1.66
C MET A 84 5.03 6.92 2.04
N GLY A 85 5.08 5.80 1.32
CA GLY A 85 6.11 4.78 1.56
C GLY A 85 7.52 5.26 1.27
N GLU A 86 7.70 6.08 0.24
CA GLU A 86 9.01 6.65 -0.13
C GLU A 86 9.47 7.63 0.95
N LYS A 87 8.57 8.50 1.44
CA LYS A 87 8.86 9.42 2.56
C LYS A 87 9.28 8.70 3.84
N VAL A 88 8.65 7.56 4.18
CA VAL A 88 9.07 6.76 5.35
C VAL A 88 10.44 6.11 5.14
N VAL A 89 10.73 5.63 3.93
CA VAL A 89 12.03 5.04 3.59
C VAL A 89 13.15 6.08 3.62
N GLU A 90 12.87 7.32 3.21
CA GLU A 90 13.80 8.44 3.35
C GLU A 90 14.16 8.70 4.82
N GLU A 91 13.19 8.66 5.72
CA GLU A 91 13.46 8.76 7.16
C GLU A 91 14.23 7.54 7.71
N GLU A 92 13.93 6.34 7.23
CA GLU A 92 14.63 5.10 7.59
C GLU A 92 16.13 5.19 7.28
N SER A 93 16.50 5.88 6.18
CA SER A 93 17.90 6.10 5.83
C SER A 93 18.68 6.99 6.81
N LYS A 94 17.97 7.81 7.59
CA LYS A 94 18.56 8.76 8.55
C LYS A 94 18.71 8.18 9.95
N ILE A 95 17.73 7.41 10.41
CA ILE A 95 17.64 6.94 11.80
C ILE A 95 17.93 5.45 11.98
N GLY A 96 18.23 4.76 10.89
CA GLY A 96 18.44 3.32 10.88
C GLY A 96 17.15 2.53 10.65
N SER A 97 17.29 1.20 10.55
CA SER A 97 16.17 0.34 10.15
C SER A 97 14.97 0.49 11.09
N MET A 98 13.79 0.64 10.48
CA MET A 98 12.49 0.70 11.14
C MET A 98 11.60 -0.48 10.70
N ARG A 99 12.23 -1.65 10.48
CA ARG A 99 11.55 -2.88 10.11
C ARG A 99 11.56 -3.86 11.26
N LEU A 100 10.51 -4.66 11.32
CA LEU A 100 10.53 -5.90 12.09
C LEU A 100 11.58 -6.87 11.52
N ARG A 101 11.86 -7.94 12.27
CA ARG A 101 12.86 -8.96 11.91
C ARG A 101 12.63 -9.65 10.56
N ASP A 102 11.43 -9.53 9.99
CA ASP A 102 11.11 -10.07 8.66
C ASP A 102 11.55 -9.16 7.49
N GLY A 103 12.07 -7.96 7.80
CA GLY A 103 12.56 -6.96 6.86
C GLY A 103 11.47 -6.34 5.97
N THR A 104 10.19 -6.61 6.26
CA THR A 104 9.06 -6.21 5.41
C THR A 104 8.11 -5.30 6.18
N HIS A 105 7.65 -5.75 7.34
CA HIS A 105 6.69 -5.00 8.13
C HIS A 105 7.38 -3.88 8.90
N TRP A 106 6.70 -2.74 8.98
CA TRP A 106 7.11 -1.61 9.80
C TRP A 106 7.03 -1.96 11.28
N ASP A 107 8.00 -1.49 12.04
CA ASP A 107 7.93 -1.48 13.50
C ASP A 107 7.13 -0.25 13.99
N GLU A 108 7.06 -0.09 15.30
CA GLU A 108 6.39 1.04 15.95
C GLU A 108 6.96 2.40 15.49
N LYS A 109 8.29 2.50 15.30
CA LYS A 109 8.95 3.74 14.89
C LYS A 109 8.52 4.14 13.48
N ALA A 110 8.49 3.19 12.54
CA ALA A 110 8.01 3.47 11.19
C ALA A 110 6.52 3.84 11.16
N HIS A 111 5.68 3.18 11.98
CA HIS A 111 4.28 3.57 12.10
C HIS A 111 4.11 5.00 12.65
N LEU A 112 4.91 5.39 13.65
CA LEU A 112 4.92 6.75 14.18
C LEU A 112 5.35 7.78 13.13
N VAL A 113 6.43 7.50 12.39
CA VAL A 113 6.91 8.35 11.30
C VAL A 113 5.86 8.49 10.20
N CYS A 114 5.27 7.37 9.74
CA CYS A 114 4.20 7.38 8.75
C CYS A 114 3.00 8.22 9.21
N GLY A 115 2.60 8.07 10.48
CA GLY A 115 1.50 8.83 11.07
C GLY A 115 1.75 10.34 11.07
N LYS A 116 2.96 10.76 11.43
CA LYS A 116 3.37 12.18 11.42
C LYS A 116 3.31 12.77 10.00
N ILE A 117 3.90 12.07 9.02
CA ILE A 117 3.88 12.50 7.62
C ILE A 117 2.44 12.56 7.11
N LEU A 118 1.62 11.56 7.42
CA LEU A 118 0.22 11.52 6.98
C LEU A 118 -0.57 12.69 7.58
N ALA A 119 -0.41 12.96 8.87
CA ALA A 119 -1.07 14.09 9.52
C ALA A 119 -0.66 15.42 8.90
N GLU A 120 0.60 15.59 8.52
CA GLU A 120 1.08 16.79 7.83
C GLU A 120 0.45 16.94 6.43
N GLU A 121 0.40 15.86 5.64
CA GLU A 121 -0.26 15.86 4.33
C GLU A 121 -1.75 16.18 4.41
N LEU A 122 -2.43 15.66 5.44
CA LEU A 122 -3.84 15.96 5.68
C LEU A 122 -4.05 17.44 6.05
N ARG A 123 -3.20 18.02 6.91
CA ARG A 123 -3.26 19.45 7.26
C ARG A 123 -3.03 20.36 6.05
N LYS A 124 -2.04 20.06 5.20
CA LYS A 124 -1.75 20.83 3.97
C LYS A 124 -2.93 20.89 3.00
N ARG A 125 -3.84 19.92 3.08
CA ARG A 125 -4.99 19.77 2.18
C ARG A 125 -6.31 20.20 2.82
N ASP A 126 -6.26 20.74 4.03
CA ASP A 126 -7.42 21.08 4.85
C ASP A 126 -8.36 19.88 5.12
N LEU A 127 -7.79 18.67 5.14
CA LEU A 127 -8.52 17.41 5.38
C LEU A 127 -8.43 16.92 6.82
N GLY A 128 -7.96 17.78 7.73
CA GLY A 128 -7.66 17.43 9.12
C GLY A 128 -8.04 18.50 10.15
N GLN A 129 -8.81 19.53 9.77
CA GLN A 129 -9.36 20.50 10.69
C GLN A 129 -10.86 20.26 10.85
N LYS A 130 -11.24 19.75 12.02
CA LYS A 130 -12.55 19.99 12.64
C LYS A 130 -12.27 20.50 14.04
#